data_AF-A0A1W9Q990-F1
#
_entry.id   AF-A0A1W9Q990-F1
#
_cell.length_a   1.000
_cell.length_b   1.000
_cell.length_c   1.000
_cell.angle_alpha   90.00
_cell.angle_beta   90.00
_cell.angle_gamma   90.00
#
_symmetry.space_group_name_H-M   'P 1'
#
loop_
_entity.id
_entity.type
_entity.pdbx_description
1 polymer ?
#
loop_
_entity_poly.entity_id
_entity_poly.type
_entity_poly.pdbx_seq_one_letter_code
_entity_poly.pdbx_strand_id
1 'polypeptide(L)'
;MCANRLTRAILCLALGLVPSVSLGQARAQSQESVQLNIAETRELTLQIGEQRVLSAEGVRSYSEGKRGVVEVRLTRDAKQFVLVALQPGTTTVLFLMTDGREEHIKVTVEAPIAQTEGGIVVQQAENIRLDFYFVQVDRGYMHQIGPAYPSSVTAGTFSAEFDFLSRSLNSATAVVADQALLRLDVAQAKGWAKLQRKAAVITENGQAATFSGGGEVNIPVQNGLGTGIHAIQYGSTIDVLPRYDSSTGRLELQISADVSDLSDDRGSGVPGRIRSDLKTVVNLELGQTIVLAGLSAKSELSSQGGLPFLSQIPILGHLFGTHRSESRQIENIIFIVPSVVDMPGPEARIALDEALRVYGSYKGKRQDKAYFPVVGAP
;
A
#
# COMPACT_ATOMS: atom_id res chain seq x y z
N MET A 1 -30.90 12.78 30.44
CA MET A 1 -31.63 11.87 31.35
C MET A 1 -32.48 10.95 30.51
N CYS A 2 -32.04 9.71 30.28
CA CYS A 2 -32.86 8.68 29.66
C CYS A 2 -32.58 7.36 30.38
N ALA A 3 -33.65 6.72 30.84
CA ALA A 3 -33.68 5.71 31.87
C ALA A 3 -33.36 4.30 31.35
N ASN A 4 -32.65 3.56 32.20
CA ASN A 4 -32.22 2.19 32.06
C ASN A 4 -33.29 1.24 32.62
N ARG A 5 -33.63 0.15 31.92
CA ARG A 5 -34.42 -0.98 32.47
C ARG A 5 -33.83 -2.30 32.00
N LEU A 6 -33.15 -2.98 32.90
CA LEU A 6 -32.69 -4.38 32.80
C LEU A 6 -33.52 -5.21 33.79
N THR A 7 -34.04 -6.35 33.34
CA THR A 7 -34.85 -7.29 34.13
C THR A 7 -34.21 -8.69 34.12
N ARG A 8 -34.38 -9.39 35.24
CA ARG A 8 -33.73 -10.61 35.77
C ARG A 8 -34.22 -11.94 35.16
N ALA A 9 -33.41 -13.01 35.31
CA ALA A 9 -33.78 -14.36 35.80
C ALA A 9 -32.51 -15.26 35.80
N ILE A 10 -31.88 -15.61 36.93
CA ILE A 10 -32.14 -16.69 37.94
C ILE A 10 -32.14 -18.11 37.34
N LEU A 11 -31.11 -18.90 37.71
CA LEU A 11 -30.87 -20.31 37.39
C LEU A 11 -30.64 -21.08 38.70
N CYS A 12 -31.46 -22.11 38.98
CA CYS A 12 -31.30 -23.15 40.00
C CYS A 12 -31.88 -24.45 39.40
N LEU A 13 -31.10 -25.54 39.21
CA LEU A 13 -30.70 -26.58 40.18
C LEU A 13 -31.69 -27.78 40.19
N ALA A 14 -31.21 -28.98 39.83
CA ALA A 14 -31.54 -30.25 40.52
C ALA A 14 -30.87 -31.48 39.88
N LEU A 15 -30.20 -32.27 40.74
CA LEU A 15 -29.68 -33.64 40.57
C LEU A 15 -30.77 -34.69 40.88
N GLY A 16 -30.65 -35.90 40.33
CA GLY A 16 -31.27 -37.14 40.83
C GLY A 16 -31.32 -38.23 39.73
N LEU A 17 -30.60 -39.34 39.81
CA LEU A 17 -30.76 -40.59 40.60
C LEU A 17 -31.33 -41.75 39.75
N VAL A 18 -30.67 -42.91 39.88
CA VAL A 18 -30.77 -44.18 39.11
C VAL A 18 -32.05 -44.96 39.45
N PRO A 19 -32.52 -45.90 38.60
CA PRO A 19 -32.53 -47.31 39.02
C PRO A 19 -32.18 -48.34 37.91
N SER A 20 -31.89 -49.55 38.38
CA SER A 20 -31.40 -50.75 37.68
C SER A 20 -32.52 -51.73 37.25
N VAL A 21 -32.13 -52.83 36.56
CA VAL A 21 -32.88 -54.11 36.26
C VAL A 21 -33.65 -54.08 34.90
N SER A 22 -33.66 -55.08 34.00
CA SER A 22 -33.53 -56.55 34.08
C SER A 22 -32.91 -57.21 32.83
N LEU A 23 -32.46 -58.46 33.01
CA LEU A 23 -32.22 -59.45 31.95
C LEU A 23 -33.49 -59.77 31.16
N GLY A 24 -33.35 -59.99 29.85
CA GLY A 24 -34.31 -60.65 28.99
C GLY A 24 -33.60 -61.42 27.88
N GLN A 25 -33.60 -62.76 27.97
CA GLN A 25 -33.19 -63.65 26.88
C GLN A 25 -34.25 -63.62 25.77
N ALA A 26 -33.83 -63.49 24.51
CA ALA A 26 -34.68 -63.80 23.37
C ALA A 26 -33.87 -64.47 22.26
N ARG A 27 -34.04 -65.80 22.18
CA ARG A 27 -34.08 -66.67 21.01
C ARG A 27 -33.40 -66.18 19.73
N ALA A 28 -32.40 -66.96 19.32
CA ALA A 28 -31.99 -67.10 17.92
C ALA A 28 -33.19 -67.43 17.03
N GLN A 29 -33.48 -66.54 16.07
CA GLN A 29 -34.20 -66.87 14.85
C GLN A 29 -33.26 -66.59 13.68
N SER A 30 -32.86 -67.67 13.03
CA SER A 30 -32.26 -67.71 11.71
C SER A 30 -33.19 -67.03 10.70
N GLN A 31 -32.72 -65.97 10.05
CA GLN A 31 -33.27 -65.52 8.78
C GLN A 31 -32.13 -65.32 7.78
N GLU A 32 -32.38 -65.87 6.59
CA GLU A 32 -31.53 -66.03 5.43
C GLU A 32 -30.66 -64.83 5.11
N SER A 33 -29.36 -65.08 5.01
CA SER A 33 -28.42 -64.20 4.33
C SER A 33 -28.74 -64.19 2.84
N VAL A 34 -29.41 -63.13 2.38
CA VAL A 34 -29.39 -62.75 0.96
C VAL A 34 -27.95 -62.35 0.64
N GLN A 35 -27.22 -63.22 -0.07
CA GLN A 35 -25.93 -62.87 -0.64
C GLN A 35 -26.16 -61.78 -1.69
N LEU A 36 -25.94 -60.53 -1.30
CA LEU A 36 -25.66 -59.46 -2.24
C LEU A 36 -24.41 -59.89 -3.01
N ASN A 37 -24.54 -60.08 -4.33
CA ASN A 37 -23.40 -60.10 -5.22
C ASN A 37 -22.69 -58.75 -5.06
N ILE A 38 -21.64 -58.73 -4.23
CA ILE A 38 -20.81 -57.54 -4.04
C ILE A 38 -20.10 -57.33 -5.37
N ALA A 39 -20.51 -56.29 -6.11
CA ALA A 39 -19.74 -55.79 -7.23
C ALA A 39 -18.33 -55.46 -6.72
N GLU A 40 -17.31 -56.17 -7.21
CA GLU A 40 -15.91 -55.90 -6.87
C GLU A 40 -15.62 -54.42 -7.18
N THR A 41 -15.43 -53.62 -6.14
CA THR A 41 -14.99 -52.24 -6.28
C THR A 41 -13.48 -52.24 -6.32
N ARG A 42 -12.89 -51.91 -7.47
CA ARG A 42 -11.44 -51.75 -7.60
C ARG A 42 -11.06 -50.32 -7.25
N GLU A 43 -10.08 -50.16 -6.37
CA GLU A 43 -9.52 -48.84 -6.07
C GLU A 43 -8.28 -48.59 -6.93
N LEU A 44 -8.20 -47.40 -7.52
CA LEU A 44 -7.07 -46.96 -8.33
C LEU A 44 -6.63 -45.57 -7.88
N THR A 45 -5.37 -45.43 -7.48
CA THR A 45 -4.78 -44.13 -7.13
C THR A 45 -3.88 -43.67 -8.27
N LEU A 46 -4.03 -42.40 -8.69
CA LEU A 46 -3.24 -41.77 -9.77
C LEU A 46 -2.75 -40.39 -9.32
N GLN A 47 -1.60 -39.96 -9.81
CA GLN A 47 -1.11 -38.58 -9.69
C GLN A 47 -1.64 -37.71 -10.85
N ILE A 48 -1.78 -36.39 -10.67
CA ILE A 48 -2.17 -35.48 -11.78
C ILE A 48 -1.19 -35.64 -12.95
N GLY A 49 -1.72 -35.85 -14.16
CA GLY A 49 -0.94 -36.08 -15.38
C GLY A 49 -0.50 -37.53 -15.58
N GLU A 50 -0.66 -38.42 -14.58
CA GLU A 50 -0.42 -39.85 -14.71
C GLU A 50 -1.49 -40.51 -15.59
N GLN A 51 -1.05 -41.48 -16.40
CA GLN A 51 -1.93 -42.23 -17.28
C GLN A 51 -1.98 -43.70 -16.86
N ARG A 52 -3.19 -44.26 -16.80
CA ARG A 52 -3.38 -45.68 -16.55
C ARG A 52 -4.12 -46.34 -17.69
N VAL A 53 -3.59 -47.47 -18.15
CA VAL A 53 -4.22 -48.27 -19.19
C VAL A 53 -5.01 -49.41 -18.53
N LEU A 54 -6.28 -49.54 -18.91
CA LEU A 54 -7.16 -50.64 -18.54
C LEU A 54 -7.60 -51.40 -19.80
N SER A 55 -7.90 -52.69 -19.66
CA SER A 55 -8.46 -53.48 -20.76
C SER A 55 -9.90 -53.05 -21.05
N ALA A 56 -10.25 -52.93 -22.34
CA ALA A 56 -11.62 -52.68 -22.78
C ALA A 56 -12.37 -53.97 -23.16
N GLU A 57 -11.73 -55.13 -22.99
CA GLU A 57 -12.30 -56.42 -23.33
C GLU A 57 -13.54 -56.72 -22.48
N GLY A 58 -14.64 -57.07 -23.14
CA GLY A 58 -15.90 -57.39 -22.47
C GLY A 58 -16.70 -56.18 -21.99
N VAL A 59 -16.25 -54.93 -22.20
CA VAL A 59 -16.98 -53.71 -21.81
C VAL A 59 -17.96 -53.28 -22.91
N ARG A 60 -19.24 -53.15 -22.55
CA ARG A 60 -20.31 -52.65 -23.43
C ARG A 60 -20.37 -51.13 -23.45
N SER A 61 -20.28 -50.49 -22.28
CA SER A 61 -20.36 -49.03 -22.13
C SER A 61 -19.70 -48.60 -20.82
N TYR A 62 -19.31 -47.33 -20.73
CA TYR A 62 -18.73 -46.76 -19.52
C TYR A 62 -19.41 -45.44 -19.14
N SER A 63 -19.33 -45.08 -17.86
CA SER A 63 -19.74 -43.77 -17.36
C SER A 63 -18.76 -43.26 -16.30
N GLU A 64 -18.55 -41.94 -16.32
CA GLU A 64 -17.74 -41.22 -15.34
C GLU A 64 -18.66 -40.52 -14.34
N GLY A 65 -18.38 -40.65 -13.04
CA GLY A 65 -19.17 -40.01 -12.00
C GLY A 65 -18.99 -38.49 -11.98
N LYS A 66 -17.84 -38.01 -11.50
CA LYS A 66 -17.50 -36.58 -11.48
C LYS A 66 -16.64 -36.24 -12.69
N ARG A 67 -17.18 -35.44 -13.62
CA ARG A 67 -16.47 -34.96 -14.82
C ARG A 67 -15.30 -34.05 -14.44
N GLY A 68 -14.21 -34.14 -15.20
CA GLY A 68 -13.03 -33.27 -15.07
C GLY A 68 -11.95 -33.72 -14.09
N VAL A 69 -12.21 -34.75 -13.26
CA VAL A 69 -11.20 -35.36 -12.38
C VAL A 69 -10.29 -36.32 -13.17
N VAL A 70 -10.91 -37.17 -13.99
CA VAL A 70 -10.25 -38.14 -14.89
C VAL A 70 -10.93 -38.04 -16.24
N GLU A 71 -10.15 -38.16 -17.32
CA GLU A 71 -10.67 -38.33 -18.68
C GLU A 71 -10.44 -39.78 -19.13
N VAL A 72 -11.51 -40.46 -19.56
CA VAL A 72 -11.41 -41.81 -20.11
C VAL A 72 -11.42 -41.76 -21.64
N ARG A 73 -10.34 -42.22 -22.28
CA ARG A 73 -10.21 -42.30 -23.74
C ARG A 73 -10.10 -43.74 -24.18
N LEU A 74 -10.86 -44.14 -25.20
CA LEU A 74 -10.69 -45.45 -25.84
C LEU A 74 -9.55 -45.37 -26.88
N THR A 75 -8.68 -46.37 -26.91
CA THR A 75 -7.65 -46.47 -27.96
C THR A 75 -8.28 -46.65 -29.34
N ARG A 76 -7.56 -46.26 -30.40
CA ARG A 76 -8.05 -46.40 -31.79
C ARG A 76 -8.46 -47.83 -32.15
N ASP A 77 -7.81 -48.81 -31.53
CA ASP A 77 -8.07 -50.23 -31.75
C ASP A 77 -9.21 -50.78 -30.87
N ALA A 78 -9.85 -49.95 -30.05
CA ALA A 78 -10.94 -50.30 -29.14
C ALA A 78 -10.63 -51.41 -28.11
N LYS A 79 -9.35 -51.72 -27.89
CA LYS A 79 -8.91 -52.78 -26.97
C LYS A 79 -8.61 -52.30 -25.55
N GLN A 80 -8.39 -51.00 -25.36
CA GLN A 80 -7.91 -50.44 -24.10
C GLN A 80 -8.54 -49.09 -23.80
N PHE A 81 -8.79 -48.82 -22.52
CA PHE A 81 -9.10 -47.50 -22.00
C PHE A 81 -7.82 -46.86 -21.44
N VAL A 82 -7.57 -45.61 -21.80
CA VAL A 82 -6.53 -44.77 -21.22
C VAL A 82 -7.21 -43.75 -20.31
N LEU A 83 -6.95 -43.86 -19.01
CA LEU A 83 -7.41 -42.93 -18.00
C LEU A 83 -6.32 -41.88 -17.79
N VAL A 84 -6.65 -40.61 -17.99
CA VAL A 84 -5.73 -39.48 -17.74
C VAL A 84 -6.23 -38.71 -16.53
N ALA A 85 -5.40 -38.60 -15.50
CA ALA A 85 -5.72 -37.80 -14.33
C ALA A 85 -5.55 -36.31 -14.63
N LEU A 86 -6.63 -35.53 -14.53
CA LEU A 86 -6.65 -34.10 -14.90
C LEU A 86 -6.67 -33.17 -13.69
N GLN A 87 -7.46 -33.48 -12.66
CA GLN A 87 -7.65 -32.64 -11.48
C GLN A 87 -7.70 -33.49 -10.21
N PRO A 88 -7.29 -32.94 -9.05
CA PRO A 88 -7.32 -33.67 -7.79
C PRO A 88 -8.76 -33.92 -7.33
N GLY A 89 -9.02 -35.12 -6.81
CA GLY A 89 -10.33 -35.52 -6.30
C GLY A 89 -10.63 -37.00 -6.49
N THR A 90 -11.78 -37.43 -5.96
CA THR A 90 -12.26 -38.81 -6.13
C THR A 90 -13.38 -38.83 -7.16
N THR A 91 -13.30 -39.76 -8.11
CA THR A 91 -14.36 -40.04 -9.07
C THR A 91 -14.51 -41.55 -9.22
N THR A 92 -15.68 -42.01 -9.65
CA THR A 92 -15.93 -43.43 -9.92
C THR A 92 -16.16 -43.60 -11.41
N VAL A 93 -15.44 -44.55 -12.02
CA VAL A 93 -15.68 -45.00 -13.39
C VAL A 93 -16.44 -46.30 -13.30
N LEU A 94 -17.63 -46.34 -13.89
CA LEU A 94 -18.45 -47.54 -14.00
C LEU A 94 -18.27 -48.15 -15.39
N PHE A 95 -17.94 -49.42 -15.44
CA PHE A 95 -17.94 -50.22 -16.66
C PHE A 95 -19.11 -51.22 -16.63
N LEU A 96 -19.97 -51.13 -17.64
CA LEU A 96 -21.04 -52.09 -17.89
C LEU A 96 -20.50 -53.18 -18.81
N MET A 97 -20.39 -54.40 -18.31
CA MET A 97 -19.88 -55.55 -19.06
C MET A 97 -20.94 -56.10 -20.01
N THR A 98 -20.48 -56.83 -21.03
CA THR A 98 -21.31 -57.52 -22.04
C THR A 98 -22.13 -58.66 -21.45
N ASP A 99 -21.68 -59.24 -20.33
CA ASP A 99 -22.40 -60.25 -19.56
C ASP A 99 -23.42 -59.67 -18.56
N GLY A 100 -23.58 -58.34 -18.55
CA GLY A 100 -24.50 -57.62 -17.68
C GLY A 100 -23.96 -57.32 -16.28
N ARG A 101 -22.71 -57.65 -15.96
CA ARG A 101 -22.06 -57.25 -14.70
C ARG A 101 -21.65 -55.77 -14.72
N GLU A 102 -21.63 -55.17 -13.53
CA GLU A 102 -21.12 -53.81 -13.30
C GLU A 102 -19.77 -53.89 -12.58
N GLU A 103 -18.76 -53.22 -13.13
CA GLU A 103 -17.46 -53.04 -12.48
C GLU A 103 -17.29 -51.57 -12.09
N HIS A 104 -17.13 -51.34 -10.78
CA HIS A 104 -16.93 -50.01 -10.22
C HIS A 104 -15.44 -49.79 -9.93
N ILE A 105 -14.84 -48.79 -10.58
CA ILE A 105 -13.47 -48.38 -10.28
C ILE A 105 -13.50 -47.02 -9.59
N LYS A 106 -13.14 -47.00 -8.31
CA LYS A 106 -12.97 -45.77 -7.55
C LYS A 106 -11.58 -45.22 -7.82
N VAL A 107 -11.52 -44.11 -8.55
CA VAL A 107 -10.28 -43.44 -8.90
C VAL A 107 -10.06 -42.26 -7.97
N THR A 108 -8.96 -42.29 -7.22
CA THR A 108 -8.52 -41.17 -6.40
C THR A 108 -7.34 -40.51 -7.09
N VAL A 109 -7.53 -39.27 -7.53
CA VAL A 109 -6.46 -38.45 -8.10
C VAL A 109 -5.87 -37.59 -7.00
N GLU A 110 -4.60 -37.83 -6.71
CA GLU A 110 -3.83 -37.06 -5.75
C GLU A 110 -3.10 -35.94 -6.48
N ALA A 111 -3.04 -34.76 -5.84
CA ALA A 111 -2.15 -33.72 -6.29
C ALA A 111 -0.70 -34.19 -6.12
N PRO A 112 0.21 -33.89 -7.06
CA PRO A 112 1.60 -34.25 -6.94
C PRO A 112 2.12 -33.63 -5.65
N ILE A 113 2.33 -34.48 -4.66
CA ILE A 113 3.00 -34.10 -3.43
C ILE A 113 4.42 -33.82 -3.89
N ALA A 114 4.83 -32.55 -3.82
CA ALA A 114 6.23 -32.19 -4.00
C ALA A 114 7.02 -33.05 -3.01
N GLN A 115 7.70 -34.07 -3.51
CA GLN A 115 8.54 -34.94 -2.69
C GLN A 115 9.61 -34.04 -2.10
N THR A 116 9.41 -33.69 -0.84
CA THR A 116 10.40 -32.95 -0.07
C THR A 116 11.15 -33.99 0.72
N GLU A 117 12.27 -34.46 0.17
CA GLU A 117 13.33 -34.99 1.02
C GLU A 117 13.69 -33.86 2.01
N GLY A 118 13.24 -33.99 3.25
CA GLY A 118 13.44 -32.97 4.28
C GLY A 118 12.36 -31.90 4.35
N GLY A 119 11.10 -32.29 4.52
CA GLY A 119 10.12 -31.58 5.36
C GLY A 119 10.13 -30.04 5.36
N ILE A 120 9.94 -29.41 4.20
CA ILE A 120 9.45 -28.03 4.09
C ILE A 120 8.34 -28.05 3.03
N VAL A 121 7.09 -28.05 3.48
CA VAL A 121 5.96 -27.75 2.60
C VAL A 121 6.10 -26.27 2.24
N VAL A 122 6.68 -25.98 1.08
CA VAL A 122 6.67 -24.64 0.51
C VAL A 122 5.22 -24.38 0.07
N GLN A 123 4.41 -23.84 0.98
CA GLN A 123 3.15 -23.23 0.59
C GLN A 123 3.51 -22.09 -0.36
N GLN A 124 3.03 -22.16 -1.59
CA GLN A 124 3.24 -21.11 -2.57
C GLN A 124 2.47 -19.88 -2.07
N ALA A 125 3.14 -19.06 -1.28
CA ALA A 125 2.57 -17.83 -0.81
C ALA A 125 2.60 -16.81 -1.94
N GLU A 126 1.46 -16.15 -2.13
CA GLU A 126 1.32 -15.14 -3.17
C GLU A 126 2.15 -13.92 -2.78
N ASN A 127 2.95 -13.46 -3.73
CA ASN A 127 3.69 -12.22 -3.58
C ASN A 127 2.77 -11.05 -3.90
N ILE A 128 2.70 -10.08 -3.00
CA ILE A 128 1.88 -8.89 -3.15
C ILE A 128 2.82 -7.71 -3.36
N ARG A 129 2.65 -7.03 -4.48
CA ARG A 129 3.30 -5.77 -4.79
C ARG A 129 2.40 -4.61 -4.44
N LEU A 130 2.93 -3.69 -3.66
CA LEU A 130 2.28 -2.48 -3.20
C LEU A 130 3.01 -1.29 -3.80
N ASP A 131 2.34 -0.56 -4.70
CA ASP A 131 2.85 0.69 -5.26
C ASP A 131 2.26 1.86 -4.47
N PHE A 132 3.11 2.59 -3.76
CA PHE A 132 2.78 3.79 -3.00
C PHE A 132 3.12 5.04 -3.80
N TYR A 133 2.25 6.03 -3.70
CA TYR A 133 2.48 7.33 -4.29
C TYR A 133 2.17 8.43 -3.29
N PHE A 134 3.12 9.33 -3.15
CA PHE A 134 2.98 10.53 -2.35
C PHE A 134 3.02 11.73 -3.30
N VAL A 135 1.93 12.50 -3.34
CA VAL A 135 1.84 13.69 -4.17
C VAL A 135 1.59 14.89 -3.28
N GLN A 136 2.43 15.91 -3.45
CA GLN A 136 2.30 17.19 -2.78
C GLN A 136 2.26 18.31 -3.81
N VAL A 137 1.36 19.27 -3.61
CA VAL A 137 1.24 20.49 -4.41
C VAL A 137 1.29 21.68 -3.47
N ASP A 138 2.26 22.57 -3.67
CA ASP A 138 2.39 23.84 -2.96
C ASP A 138 2.08 24.97 -3.95
N ARG A 139 1.16 25.86 -3.60
CA ARG A 139 0.80 27.04 -4.40
C ARG A 139 0.98 28.27 -3.53
N GLY A 140 1.74 29.24 -4.04
CA GLY A 140 1.98 30.52 -3.41
C GLY A 140 1.47 31.67 -4.27
N TYR A 141 0.84 32.64 -3.64
CA TYR A 141 0.47 33.91 -4.23
C TYR A 141 0.80 35.03 -3.25
N MET A 142 1.46 36.07 -3.71
CA MET A 142 1.62 37.30 -2.96
C MET A 142 1.39 38.50 -3.87
N HIS A 143 0.77 39.53 -3.32
CA HIS A 143 0.82 40.86 -3.88
C HIS A 143 1.14 41.87 -2.79
N GLN A 144 1.84 42.92 -3.16
CA GLN A 144 2.11 44.07 -2.33
C GLN A 144 1.96 45.32 -3.19
N ILE A 145 1.16 46.26 -2.71
CA ILE A 145 0.95 47.54 -3.39
C ILE A 145 0.88 48.67 -2.36
N GLY A 146 1.58 49.76 -2.64
CA GLY A 146 1.42 51.02 -1.94
C GLY A 146 2.75 51.72 -1.63
N PRO A 147 2.68 52.98 -1.17
CA PRO A 147 3.87 53.72 -0.77
C PRO A 147 4.43 53.22 0.57
N ALA A 148 5.70 52.83 0.58
CA ALA A 148 6.45 52.52 1.77
C ALA A 148 6.99 53.81 2.40
N TYR A 149 6.46 54.15 3.57
CA TYR A 149 6.93 55.24 4.42
C TYR A 149 8.09 54.76 5.31
N PRO A 150 9.11 55.60 5.57
CA PRO A 150 10.16 55.25 6.52
C PRO A 150 9.60 55.09 7.92
N SER A 151 10.05 54.06 8.64
CA SER A 151 9.60 53.73 10.00
C SER A 151 10.17 54.66 11.07
N SER A 152 11.19 55.45 10.75
CA SER A 152 11.75 56.51 11.60
C SER A 152 12.34 57.62 10.73
N VAL A 153 12.38 58.83 11.30
CA VAL A 153 13.10 59.98 10.74
C VAL A 153 14.03 60.48 11.84
N THR A 154 15.33 60.44 11.61
CA THR A 154 16.33 60.81 12.62
C THR A 154 16.76 62.26 12.43
N ALA A 155 16.52 63.10 13.45
CA ALA A 155 17.13 64.42 13.54
C ALA A 155 18.56 64.27 14.06
N GLY A 156 19.56 64.74 13.31
CA GLY A 156 20.98 64.55 13.64
C GLY A 156 21.48 65.53 14.69
N THR A 157 21.15 66.81 14.56
CA THR A 157 21.58 67.82 15.52
C THR A 157 20.40 68.73 15.83
N PHE A 158 20.08 68.85 17.12
CA PHE A 158 19.18 69.85 17.67
C PHE A 158 20.03 70.89 18.39
N SER A 159 20.02 72.13 17.91
CA SER A 159 20.71 73.25 18.53
C SER A 159 19.71 74.34 18.89
N ALA A 160 19.72 74.76 20.16
CA ALA A 160 18.91 75.86 20.65
C ALA A 160 19.82 76.86 21.37
N GLU A 161 19.75 78.12 20.98
CA GLU A 161 20.48 79.21 21.58
C GLU A 161 19.54 80.02 22.48
N PHE A 162 19.84 80.03 23.77
CA PHE A 162 19.08 80.76 24.77
C PHE A 162 19.95 81.86 25.37
N ASP A 163 19.49 83.11 25.25
CA ASP A 163 20.12 84.24 25.90
C ASP A 163 19.52 84.42 27.31
N PHE A 164 20.33 84.13 28.32
CA PHE A 164 19.95 84.22 29.72
C PHE A 164 19.79 85.66 30.21
N LEU A 165 20.44 86.63 29.56
CA LEU A 165 20.41 88.02 30.01
C LEU A 165 19.11 88.71 29.58
N SER A 166 18.64 88.44 28.35
CA SER A 166 17.34 88.91 27.86
C SER A 166 16.18 87.94 28.16
N ARG A 167 16.49 86.75 28.68
CA ARG A 167 15.54 85.65 28.91
C ARG A 167 14.77 85.30 27.63
N SER A 168 15.48 85.22 26.51
CA SER A 168 14.88 84.99 25.20
C SER A 168 15.52 83.81 24.45
N LEU A 169 14.72 83.14 23.63
CA LEU A 169 15.18 82.08 22.72
C LEU A 169 15.53 82.74 21.38
N ASN A 170 16.81 82.80 21.05
CA ASN A 170 17.30 83.47 19.84
C ASN A 170 17.13 82.60 18.60
N SER A 171 17.48 81.32 18.71
CA SER A 171 17.35 80.37 17.60
C SER A 171 17.12 78.96 18.12
N ALA A 172 16.35 78.18 17.37
CA ALA A 172 16.25 76.75 17.54
C ALA A 172 16.24 76.12 16.15
N THR A 173 17.25 75.32 15.85
CA THR A 173 17.43 74.66 14.57
C THR A 173 17.55 73.15 14.78
N ALA A 174 16.86 72.40 13.91
CA ALA A 174 16.94 70.95 13.87
C ALA A 174 17.39 70.55 12.46
N VAL A 175 18.53 69.85 12.37
CA VAL A 175 19.02 69.30 11.10
C VAL A 175 18.54 67.85 11.01
N VAL A 176 17.69 67.56 10.02
CA VAL A 176 17.27 66.19 9.72
C VAL A 176 18.42 65.48 9.00
N ALA A 177 18.98 64.45 9.62
CA ALA A 177 20.18 63.77 9.11
C ALA A 177 19.88 62.77 8.00
N ASP A 178 18.69 62.19 8.01
CA ASP A 178 18.27 61.20 7.03
C ASP A 178 17.12 61.72 6.17
N GLN A 179 17.25 61.63 4.85
CA GLN A 179 16.22 62.09 3.93
C GLN A 179 15.14 61.01 3.86
N ALA A 180 13.98 61.29 4.45
CA ALA A 180 12.82 60.40 4.40
C ALA A 180 12.33 60.24 2.95
N LEU A 181 12.90 59.29 2.21
CA LEU A 181 12.52 59.02 0.82
C LEU A 181 11.26 58.15 0.79
N LEU A 182 10.27 58.60 0.04
CA LEU A 182 9.08 57.81 -0.27
C LEU A 182 9.42 56.78 -1.35
N ARG A 183 9.17 55.49 -1.07
CA ARG A 183 9.29 54.43 -2.08
C ARG A 183 7.92 53.93 -2.47
N LEU A 184 7.68 53.71 -3.77
CA LEU A 184 6.51 52.97 -4.22
C LEU A 184 6.86 51.48 -4.31
N ASP A 185 6.14 50.63 -3.57
CA ASP A 185 6.32 49.18 -3.60
C ASP A 185 5.16 48.55 -4.40
N VAL A 186 5.49 47.93 -5.52
CA VAL A 186 4.55 47.19 -6.37
C VAL A 186 5.20 45.86 -6.71
N ALA A 187 4.71 44.80 -6.08
CA ALA A 187 5.20 43.46 -6.29
C ALA A 187 4.03 42.50 -6.38
N GLN A 188 4.09 41.57 -7.34
CA GLN A 188 3.18 40.44 -7.41
C GLN A 188 3.99 39.21 -7.76
N ALA A 189 3.85 38.14 -6.98
CA ALA A 189 4.46 36.85 -7.27
C ALA A 189 3.42 35.74 -7.16
N LYS A 190 3.45 34.84 -8.13
CA LYS A 190 2.64 33.63 -8.15
C LYS A 190 3.55 32.47 -8.49
N GLY A 191 3.49 31.42 -7.68
CA GLY A 191 4.34 30.24 -7.85
C GLY A 191 3.59 28.97 -7.49
N TRP A 192 4.09 27.85 -8.00
CA TRP A 192 3.65 26.54 -7.57
C TRP A 192 4.80 25.54 -7.66
N ALA A 193 4.76 24.54 -6.80
CA ALA A 193 5.66 23.40 -6.81
C ALA A 193 4.85 22.11 -6.72
N LYS A 194 5.25 21.10 -7.48
CA LYS A 194 4.66 19.76 -7.44
C LYS A 194 5.75 18.75 -7.11
N LEU A 195 5.48 17.90 -6.14
CA LEU A 195 6.36 16.86 -5.68
C LEU A 195 5.62 15.52 -5.80
N GLN A 196 6.29 14.54 -6.42
CA GLN A 196 5.75 13.20 -6.59
C GLN A 196 6.83 12.20 -6.19
N ARG A 197 6.49 11.31 -5.26
CA ARG A 197 7.32 10.17 -4.87
C ARG A 197 6.58 8.88 -5.15
N LYS A 198 7.31 7.90 -5.66
CA LYS A 198 6.82 6.53 -5.86
C LYS A 198 7.71 5.58 -5.07
N ALA A 199 7.10 4.70 -4.30
CA ALA A 199 7.78 3.57 -3.67
C ALA A 199 7.05 2.28 -4.04
N ALA A 200 7.78 1.19 -4.22
CA ALA A 200 7.22 -0.12 -4.53
C ALA A 200 7.80 -1.13 -3.54
N VAL A 201 6.93 -1.89 -2.88
CA VAL A 201 7.31 -2.93 -1.93
C VAL A 201 6.67 -4.23 -2.37
N ILE A 202 7.46 -5.30 -2.45
CA ILE A 202 6.97 -6.65 -2.72
C ILE A 202 7.17 -7.44 -1.44
N THR A 203 6.10 -8.07 -0.95
CA THR A 203 6.16 -8.92 0.23
C THR A 203 5.24 -10.12 0.07
N GLU A 204 5.51 -11.15 0.85
CA GLU A 204 4.69 -12.35 0.92
C GLU A 204 3.39 -12.06 1.67
N ASN A 205 2.30 -12.74 1.30
CA ASN A 205 1.04 -12.64 2.01
C ASN A 205 1.19 -12.98 3.51
N GLY A 206 0.77 -12.07 4.39
CA GLY A 206 0.88 -12.23 5.84
C GLY A 206 2.24 -11.85 6.43
N GLN A 207 3.22 -11.46 5.62
CA GLN A 207 4.55 -11.05 6.08
C GLN A 207 4.71 -9.53 6.08
N ALA A 208 5.24 -9.01 7.19
CA ALA A 208 5.57 -7.61 7.30
C ALA A 208 6.80 -7.28 6.44
N ALA A 209 6.74 -6.17 5.71
CA ALA A 209 7.88 -5.62 4.99
C ALA A 209 8.08 -4.15 5.32
N THR A 210 9.35 -3.75 5.36
CA THR A 210 9.76 -2.37 5.58
C THR A 210 10.63 -1.93 4.41
N PHE A 211 10.31 -0.76 3.88
CA PHE A 211 11.13 -0.05 2.91
C PHE A 211 11.54 1.29 3.48
N SER A 212 12.84 1.57 3.51
CA SER A 212 13.37 2.88 3.88
C SER A 212 14.27 3.41 2.76
N GLY A 213 14.08 4.67 2.41
CA GLY A 213 14.88 5.38 1.42
C GLY A 213 15.03 6.84 1.82
N GLY A 214 16.25 7.31 1.95
CA GLY A 214 16.51 8.62 2.51
C GLY A 214 17.98 8.89 2.74
N GLY A 215 18.25 9.87 3.61
CA GLY A 215 19.59 10.20 4.05
C GLY A 215 19.55 10.83 5.43
N GLU A 216 20.71 11.28 5.89
CA GLU A 216 20.85 12.01 7.13
C GLU A 216 21.64 13.30 6.90
N VAL A 217 21.29 14.35 7.64
CA VAL A 217 22.09 15.56 7.75
C VAL A 217 22.75 15.56 9.11
N ASN A 218 24.07 15.59 9.10
CA ASN A 218 24.89 15.61 10.29
C ASN A 218 25.18 17.06 10.70
N ILE A 219 24.62 17.49 11.83
CA ILE A 219 24.77 18.85 12.35
C ILE A 219 25.73 18.81 13.54
N PRO A 220 26.84 19.57 13.50
CA PRO A 220 27.73 19.69 14.65
C PRO A 220 27.04 20.51 15.74
N VAL A 221 26.92 19.93 16.93
CA VAL A 221 26.40 20.57 18.13
C VAL A 221 27.56 20.82 19.08
N GLN A 222 27.85 22.10 19.35
CA GLN A 222 28.81 22.49 20.38
C GLN A 222 28.18 22.26 21.75
N ASN A 223 28.74 21.31 22.49
CA ASN A 223 28.49 21.12 23.90
C ASN A 223 29.65 21.76 24.68
N GLY A 224 29.43 22.26 25.90
CA GLY A 224 30.43 23.02 26.66
C GLY A 224 31.78 22.31 26.94
N LEU A 225 31.90 21.02 26.63
CA LEU A 225 33.11 20.20 26.79
C LEU A 225 33.59 19.55 25.47
N GLY A 226 32.95 19.81 24.31
CA GLY A 226 33.33 19.22 23.02
C GLY A 226 32.29 19.40 21.91
N THR A 227 32.64 19.03 20.68
CA THR A 227 31.69 19.07 19.54
C THR A 227 31.08 17.67 19.34
N GLY A 228 29.77 17.54 19.53
CA GLY A 228 29.00 16.35 19.16
C GLY A 228 28.44 16.46 17.74
N ILE A 229 28.02 15.35 17.13
CA ILE A 229 27.31 15.33 15.86
C ILE A 229 25.90 14.81 16.12
N HIS A 230 24.88 15.56 15.68
CA HIS A 230 23.48 15.13 15.71
C HIS A 230 22.99 14.87 14.29
N ALA A 231 22.54 13.65 14.03
CA ALA A 231 22.05 13.22 12.72
C ALA A 231 20.53 13.42 12.63
N ILE A 232 20.07 14.25 11.71
CA ILE A 232 18.66 14.40 11.37
C ILE A 232 18.37 13.55 10.13
N GLN A 233 17.61 12.48 10.31
CA GLN A 233 17.18 11.60 9.21
C GLN A 233 16.00 12.22 8.46
N TYR A 234 16.06 12.14 7.13
CA TYR A 234 14.99 12.53 6.22
C TYR A 234 14.85 11.47 5.12
N GLY A 235 13.67 11.40 4.52
CA GLY A 235 13.34 10.39 3.51
C GLY A 235 11.98 9.77 3.74
N SER A 236 11.75 8.63 3.09
CA SER A 236 10.52 7.87 3.15
C SER A 236 10.76 6.51 3.81
N THR A 237 9.98 6.20 4.85
CA THR A 237 9.93 4.90 5.49
C THR A 237 8.50 4.38 5.42
N ILE A 238 8.33 3.15 4.93
CA ILE A 238 7.03 2.53 4.72
C ILE A 238 7.09 1.13 5.32
N ASP A 239 6.24 0.88 6.30
CA ASP A 239 5.99 -0.43 6.88
C ASP A 239 4.61 -0.93 6.44
N VAL A 240 4.57 -2.16 5.96
CA VAL A 240 3.36 -2.77 5.40
C VAL A 240 3.19 -4.18 5.91
N LEU A 241 1.94 -4.55 6.19
CA LEU A 241 1.54 -5.93 6.48
C LEU A 241 0.27 -6.24 5.68
N PRO A 242 0.40 -6.91 4.52
CA PRO A 242 -0.74 -7.35 3.75
C PRO A 242 -1.31 -8.66 4.27
N ARG A 243 -2.63 -8.80 4.21
CA ARG A 243 -3.39 -10.02 4.41
C ARG A 243 -4.39 -10.16 3.28
N TYR A 244 -4.06 -10.99 2.32
CA TYR A 244 -4.90 -11.32 1.19
C TYR A 244 -5.65 -12.63 1.44
N ASP A 245 -6.94 -12.62 1.14
CA ASP A 245 -7.80 -13.79 1.16
C ASP A 245 -8.17 -14.16 -0.28
N SER A 246 -7.57 -15.25 -0.77
CA SER A 246 -7.78 -15.75 -2.13
C SER A 246 -9.20 -16.26 -2.39
N SER A 247 -9.98 -16.56 -1.35
CA SER A 247 -11.37 -17.01 -1.50
C SER A 247 -12.35 -15.87 -1.75
N THR A 248 -12.08 -14.69 -1.15
CA THR A 248 -12.93 -13.50 -1.28
C THR A 248 -12.35 -12.43 -2.19
N GLY A 249 -11.06 -12.54 -2.57
CA GLY A 249 -10.35 -11.54 -3.37
C GLY A 249 -10.04 -10.25 -2.61
N ARG A 250 -10.25 -10.23 -1.29
CA ARG A 250 -10.04 -9.03 -0.46
C ARG A 250 -8.62 -8.99 0.09
N LEU A 251 -8.04 -7.79 0.07
CA LEU A 251 -6.77 -7.46 0.68
C LEU A 251 -7.00 -6.52 1.85
N GLU A 252 -6.75 -7.00 3.06
CA GLU A 252 -6.54 -6.13 4.22
C GLU A 252 -5.08 -5.70 4.25
N LEU A 253 -4.84 -4.42 4.47
CA LEU A 253 -3.49 -3.87 4.50
C LEU A 253 -3.33 -2.92 5.68
N GLN A 254 -2.42 -3.27 6.58
CA GLN A 254 -1.94 -2.38 7.62
C GLN A 254 -0.71 -1.62 7.12
N ILE A 255 -0.77 -0.30 7.20
CA ILE A 255 0.23 0.62 6.62
C ILE A 255 0.68 1.60 7.69
N SER A 256 2.00 1.77 7.80
CA SER A 256 2.63 2.89 8.49
C SER A 256 3.60 3.55 7.52
N ALA A 257 3.36 4.80 7.14
CA ALA A 257 4.21 5.56 6.22
C ALA A 257 4.67 6.85 6.89
N ASP A 258 5.96 7.12 6.81
CA ASP A 258 6.62 8.35 7.26
C ASP A 258 7.36 8.93 6.05
N VAL A 259 6.96 10.12 5.62
CA VAL A 259 7.61 10.85 4.53
C VAL A 259 8.10 12.17 5.08
N SER A 260 9.41 12.37 5.03
CA SER A 260 10.07 13.54 5.56
C SER A 260 11.05 14.16 4.56
N ASP A 261 11.11 15.49 4.59
CA ASP A 261 12.01 16.31 3.80
C ASP A 261 12.71 17.34 4.67
N LEU A 262 13.88 17.77 4.22
CA LEU A 262 14.53 18.94 4.78
C LEU A 262 13.78 20.19 4.34
N SER A 263 13.52 21.09 5.28
CA SER A 263 13.05 22.44 4.97
C SER A 263 14.22 23.40 4.97
N ASP A 264 14.09 24.48 4.20
CA ASP A 264 15.05 25.58 4.23
C ASP A 264 15.31 26.08 5.65
N ASP A 265 16.56 26.48 5.89
CA ASP A 265 16.96 27.12 7.14
C ASP A 265 16.24 28.46 7.30
N ARG A 266 15.64 28.66 8.48
CA ARG A 266 14.91 29.88 8.84
C ARG A 266 15.75 30.84 9.68
N GLY A 267 17.06 30.87 9.44
CA GLY A 267 18.03 31.78 10.08
C GLY A 267 18.77 31.18 11.29
N SER A 268 18.68 29.87 11.50
CA SER A 268 19.37 29.13 12.57
C SER A 268 20.69 28.49 12.14
N GLY A 269 21.02 28.51 10.85
CA GLY A 269 22.13 27.76 10.26
C GLY A 269 21.85 26.26 10.09
N VAL A 270 20.62 25.81 10.40
CA VAL A 270 20.23 24.39 10.43
C VAL A 270 18.91 24.22 9.68
N PRO A 271 18.82 23.33 8.68
CA PRO A 271 17.56 23.07 8.00
C PRO A 271 16.55 22.44 8.95
N GLY A 272 15.29 22.86 8.85
CA GLY A 272 14.19 22.19 9.55
C GLY A 272 13.82 20.87 8.88
N ARG A 273 12.79 20.19 9.42
CA ARG A 273 12.26 18.94 8.85
C ARG A 273 10.75 19.04 8.70
N ILE A 274 10.26 18.82 7.49
CA ILE A 274 8.84 18.63 7.19
C ILE A 274 8.57 17.13 7.22
N ARG A 275 7.51 16.72 7.91
CA ARG A 275 7.18 15.30 8.09
C ARG A 275 5.68 15.07 7.90
N SER A 276 5.35 14.00 7.19
CA SER A 276 4.01 13.50 6.97
C SER A 276 3.95 12.04 7.43
N ASP A 277 3.19 11.80 8.50
CA ASP A 277 3.03 10.48 9.11
C ASP A 277 1.61 9.95 8.87
N LEU A 278 1.50 8.69 8.46
CA LEU A 278 0.24 7.98 8.26
C LEU A 278 0.31 6.62 8.94
N LYS A 279 -0.71 6.28 9.72
CA LYS A 279 -0.94 4.91 10.22
C LYS A 279 -2.40 4.55 10.01
N THR A 280 -2.65 3.51 9.23
CA THR A 280 -4.02 3.12 8.86
C THR A 280 -4.12 1.63 8.55
N VAL A 281 -5.35 1.11 8.62
CA VAL A 281 -5.71 -0.23 8.15
C VAL A 281 -6.82 -0.06 7.13
N VAL A 282 -6.64 -0.61 5.95
CA VAL A 282 -7.60 -0.48 4.84
C VAL A 282 -7.93 -1.85 4.25
N ASN A 283 -9.14 -2.00 3.71
CA ASN A 283 -9.57 -3.18 2.99
C ASN A 283 -9.89 -2.76 1.54
N LEU A 284 -9.27 -3.42 0.58
CA LEU A 284 -9.40 -3.12 -0.85
C LEU A 284 -9.23 -4.38 -1.68
N GLU A 285 -9.58 -4.31 -2.97
CA GLU A 285 -9.38 -5.40 -3.93
C GLU A 285 -8.07 -5.20 -4.71
N LEU A 286 -7.55 -6.28 -5.30
CA LEU A 286 -6.37 -6.22 -6.14
C LEU A 286 -6.61 -5.33 -7.38
N GLY A 287 -5.64 -4.49 -7.73
CA GLY A 287 -5.75 -3.53 -8.82
C GLY A 287 -6.55 -2.26 -8.50
N GLN A 288 -7.23 -2.20 -7.34
CA GLN A 288 -7.99 -1.01 -6.95
C GLN A 288 -7.06 0.08 -6.42
N THR A 289 -7.21 1.32 -6.92
CA THR A 289 -6.52 2.48 -6.35
C THR A 289 -7.35 3.11 -5.24
N ILE A 290 -6.75 3.32 -4.07
CA ILE A 290 -7.39 4.04 -2.96
C ILE A 290 -6.53 5.22 -2.50
N VAL A 291 -7.20 6.32 -2.15
CA VAL A 291 -6.59 7.45 -1.45
C VAL A 291 -6.63 7.15 0.05
N LEU A 292 -5.46 7.02 0.66
CA LEU A 292 -5.30 6.69 2.08
C LEU A 292 -5.46 7.92 2.98
N ALA A 293 -4.94 9.05 2.52
CA ALA A 293 -4.94 10.30 3.26
C ALA A 293 -4.89 11.51 2.31
N GLY A 294 -5.54 12.58 2.73
CA GLY A 294 -5.51 13.88 2.07
C GLY A 294 -5.48 15.00 3.12
N LEU A 295 -4.53 15.92 3.00
CA LEU A 295 -4.44 17.10 3.85
C LEU A 295 -4.32 18.35 2.97
N SER A 296 -5.25 19.28 3.13
CA SER A 296 -5.19 20.60 2.48
C SER A 296 -5.04 21.67 3.54
N ALA A 297 -3.90 22.35 3.55
CA ALA A 297 -3.60 23.46 4.43
C ALA A 297 -3.59 24.76 3.63
N LYS A 298 -4.35 25.76 4.07
CA LYS A 298 -4.38 27.10 3.48
C LYS A 298 -4.00 28.14 4.52
N SER A 299 -3.05 28.99 4.20
CA SER A 299 -2.60 30.12 5.01
C SER A 299 -2.84 31.41 4.24
N GLU A 300 -3.44 32.40 4.90
CA GLU A 300 -3.62 33.74 4.36
C GLU A 300 -3.06 34.75 5.36
N LEU A 301 -2.23 35.66 4.87
CA LEU A 301 -1.65 36.75 5.62
C LEU A 301 -2.03 38.05 4.91
N SER A 302 -2.78 38.91 5.60
CA SER A 302 -3.07 40.26 5.15
C SER A 302 -2.40 41.24 6.10
N SER A 303 -1.50 42.06 5.56
CA SER A 303 -0.80 43.11 6.29
C SER A 303 -1.12 44.47 5.68
N GLN A 304 -1.38 45.44 6.53
CA GLN A 304 -1.59 46.83 6.16
C GLN A 304 -0.65 47.69 6.98
N GLY A 305 0.09 48.57 6.31
CA GLY A 305 0.95 49.56 6.94
C GLY A 305 0.66 50.94 6.37
N GLY A 306 1.12 52.01 7.01
CA GLY A 306 0.89 53.36 6.51
C GLY A 306 1.00 54.41 7.59
N LEU A 307 0.76 55.66 7.21
CA LEU A 307 0.73 56.77 8.15
C LEU A 307 -0.50 56.65 9.07
N PRO A 308 -0.35 56.85 10.40
CA PRO A 308 -1.49 56.90 11.30
C PRO A 308 -2.44 58.02 10.87
N PHE A 309 -3.75 57.83 11.07
CA PHE A 309 -4.85 58.70 10.63
C PHE A 309 -5.05 58.79 9.10
N LEU A 310 -4.02 59.08 8.30
CA LEU A 310 -4.17 59.26 6.85
C LEU A 310 -4.50 57.96 6.11
N SER A 311 -3.91 56.84 6.54
CA SER A 311 -4.19 55.51 5.95
C SER A 311 -5.62 55.01 6.18
N GLN A 312 -6.35 55.59 7.13
CA GLN A 312 -7.71 55.18 7.51
C GLN A 312 -8.80 55.93 6.74
N ILE A 313 -8.43 56.99 5.99
CA ILE A 313 -9.40 57.80 5.23
C ILE A 313 -9.95 56.94 4.07
N PRO A 314 -11.28 56.79 3.93
CA PRO A 314 -11.85 56.09 2.77
C PRO A 314 -11.38 56.73 1.46
N ILE A 315 -11.14 55.91 0.42
CA ILE A 315 -10.68 56.35 -0.91
C ILE A 315 -9.22 56.85 -0.95
N LEU A 316 -8.84 57.76 -0.06
CA LEU A 316 -7.49 58.35 -0.01
C LEU A 316 -6.47 57.48 0.74
N GLY A 317 -6.91 56.60 1.65
CA GLY A 317 -6.04 55.77 2.48
C GLY A 317 -5.11 54.84 1.69
N HIS A 318 -5.52 54.43 0.48
CA HIS A 318 -4.69 53.62 -0.42
C HIS A 318 -3.45 54.37 -0.94
N LEU A 319 -3.46 55.71 -0.96
CA LEU A 319 -2.30 56.53 -1.31
C LEU A 319 -1.37 56.79 -0.10
N PHE A 320 -1.82 56.47 1.11
CA PHE A 320 -1.07 56.70 2.36
C PHE A 320 -0.79 55.41 3.15
N GLY A 321 -1.02 54.25 2.53
CA GLY A 321 -0.82 52.95 3.13
C GLY A 321 -0.40 51.88 2.13
N THR A 322 0.31 50.88 2.63
CA THR A 322 0.68 49.66 1.93
C THR A 322 -0.32 48.56 2.25
N HIS A 323 -0.63 47.74 1.25
CA HIS A 323 -1.40 46.53 1.40
C HIS A 323 -0.60 45.35 0.85
N ARG A 324 -0.32 44.39 1.73
CA ARG A 324 0.31 43.12 1.38
C ARG A 324 -0.66 41.99 1.67
N SER A 325 -0.94 41.18 0.67
CA SER A 325 -1.68 39.93 0.83
C SER A 325 -0.81 38.77 0.36
N GLU A 326 -0.74 37.73 1.16
CA GLU A 326 -0.01 36.51 0.88
C GLU A 326 -0.94 35.32 1.15
N SER A 327 -1.03 34.40 0.20
CA SER A 327 -1.83 33.19 0.29
C SER A 327 -0.97 32.00 -0.10
N ARG A 328 -0.95 30.98 0.74
CA ARG A 328 -0.22 29.73 0.50
C ARG A 328 -1.15 28.55 0.72
N GLN A 329 -1.17 27.61 -0.22
CA GLN A 329 -1.99 26.40 -0.17
C GLN A 329 -1.12 25.19 -0.43
N ILE A 330 -1.13 24.25 0.52
CA ILE A 330 -0.38 22.99 0.46
C ILE A 330 -1.38 21.83 0.48
N GLU A 331 -1.37 21.02 -0.56
CA GLU A 331 -2.20 19.82 -0.69
C GLU A 331 -1.31 18.58 -0.69
N ASN A 332 -1.53 17.67 0.25
CA ASN A 332 -0.82 16.39 0.36
C ASN A 332 -1.81 15.25 0.14
N ILE A 333 -1.48 14.31 -0.74
CA ILE A 333 -2.32 13.15 -1.07
C ILE A 333 -1.44 11.91 -1.10
N ILE A 334 -1.90 10.85 -0.42
CA ILE A 334 -1.26 9.54 -0.41
C ILE A 334 -2.21 8.54 -1.05
N PHE A 335 -1.74 7.83 -2.07
CA PHE A 335 -2.50 6.76 -2.72
C PHE A 335 -1.68 5.48 -2.83
N ILE A 336 -2.38 4.36 -2.86
CA ILE A 336 -1.80 3.04 -2.98
C ILE A 336 -2.52 2.24 -4.07
N VAL A 337 -1.75 1.42 -4.78
CA VAL A 337 -2.24 0.45 -5.76
C VAL A 337 -1.64 -0.92 -5.42
N PRO A 338 -2.42 -1.89 -4.92
CA PRO A 338 -1.96 -3.25 -4.73
C PRO A 338 -2.07 -4.04 -6.04
N SER A 339 -1.14 -4.96 -6.23
CA SER A 339 -1.14 -5.92 -7.32
C SER A 339 -0.54 -7.24 -6.82
N VAL A 340 -1.01 -8.37 -7.31
CA VAL A 340 -0.32 -9.65 -7.09
C VAL A 340 0.78 -9.78 -8.13
N VAL A 341 1.96 -10.20 -7.67
CA VAL A 341 3.06 -10.57 -8.54
C VAL A 341 2.96 -12.07 -8.73
N ASP A 342 2.42 -12.46 -9.88
CA ASP A 342 2.56 -13.83 -10.33
C ASP A 342 4.05 -14.11 -10.54
N MET A 343 4.52 -15.24 -10.02
CA MET A 343 5.87 -15.68 -10.29
C MET A 343 5.99 -15.84 -11.82
N PRO A 344 6.99 -15.22 -12.47
CA PRO A 344 7.14 -15.34 -13.91
C PRO A 344 7.14 -16.82 -14.28
N GLY A 345 6.23 -17.20 -15.18
CA GLY A 345 6.12 -18.56 -15.67
C GLY A 345 7.46 -19.07 -16.22
N PRO A 346 7.62 -20.38 -16.42
CA PRO A 346 8.85 -20.97 -16.94
C PRO A 346 9.41 -20.23 -18.17
N GLU A 347 8.53 -19.78 -19.06
CA GLU A 347 8.88 -19.02 -20.28
C GLU A 347 9.53 -17.66 -19.99
N ALA A 348 9.03 -16.91 -19.01
CA ALA A 348 9.59 -15.60 -18.65
C ALA A 348 10.96 -15.74 -17.96
N ARG A 349 11.21 -16.86 -17.25
CA ARG A 349 12.53 -17.19 -16.70
C ARG A 349 13.51 -17.56 -17.80
N ILE A 350 13.08 -18.33 -18.81
CA ILE A 350 13.90 -18.66 -19.99
C ILE A 350 14.25 -17.38 -20.78
N ALA A 351 13.29 -16.48 -20.99
CA ALA A 351 13.52 -15.21 -21.67
C ALA A 351 14.47 -14.28 -20.91
N LEU A 352 14.38 -14.24 -19.57
CA LEU A 352 15.31 -13.47 -18.73
C LEU A 352 16.73 -14.06 -18.77
N ASP A 353 16.87 -15.38 -18.65
CA ASP A 353 18.17 -16.06 -18.76
C ASP A 353 18.79 -15.85 -20.13
N GLU A 354 17.98 -15.91 -21.20
CA GLU A 354 18.44 -15.62 -22.56
C GLU A 354 18.87 -14.16 -22.69
N ALA A 355 18.09 -13.20 -22.18
CA ALA A 355 18.43 -11.79 -22.20
C ALA A 355 19.71 -11.48 -21.42
N LEU A 356 19.90 -12.09 -20.25
CA LEU A 356 21.11 -11.95 -19.43
C LEU A 356 22.32 -12.61 -20.09
N ARG A 357 22.15 -13.76 -20.75
CA ARG A 357 23.20 -14.40 -21.56
C ARG A 357 23.61 -13.53 -22.74
N VAL A 358 22.63 -12.94 -23.45
CA VAL A 358 22.89 -12.01 -24.55
C VAL A 358 23.63 -10.77 -24.05
N TYR A 359 23.20 -10.18 -22.93
CA TYR A 359 23.88 -9.06 -22.28
C TYR A 359 25.32 -9.41 -21.87
N GLY A 360 25.54 -10.58 -21.25
CA GLY A 360 26.87 -11.05 -20.87
C GLY A 360 27.78 -11.34 -22.07
N SER A 361 27.21 -11.67 -23.23
CA SER A 361 27.93 -11.90 -24.48
C SER A 361 28.19 -10.63 -25.30
N TYR A 362 27.58 -9.49 -24.91
CA TYR A 362 27.70 -8.22 -25.61
C TYR A 362 29.12 -7.64 -25.47
N LYS A 363 29.88 -7.64 -26.59
CA LYS A 363 31.28 -7.16 -26.63
C LYS A 363 31.42 -5.68 -26.99
N GLY A 364 30.35 -4.90 -26.90
CA GLY A 364 30.40 -3.44 -27.09
C GLY A 364 30.68 -2.98 -28.53
N LYS A 365 30.47 -3.81 -29.55
CA LYS A 365 30.68 -3.43 -30.95
C LYS A 365 29.47 -2.69 -31.50
N ARG A 366 29.74 -1.59 -32.22
CA ARG A 366 28.75 -0.61 -32.71
C ARG A 366 27.69 -1.17 -33.67
N GLN A 367 27.82 -2.42 -34.13
CA GLN A 367 26.90 -3.11 -35.04
C GLN A 367 25.82 -3.94 -34.33
N ASP A 368 25.93 -4.18 -33.01
CA ASP A 368 25.06 -5.12 -32.27
C ASP A 368 23.76 -4.48 -31.72
N LYS A 369 23.40 -3.28 -32.19
CA LYS A 369 22.29 -2.47 -31.64
C LYS A 369 20.87 -2.96 -31.96
N ALA A 370 20.71 -4.04 -32.72
CA ALA A 370 19.42 -4.47 -33.28
C ALA A 370 18.79 -5.70 -32.58
N TYR A 371 19.25 -6.10 -31.40
CA TYR A 371 18.90 -7.40 -30.80
C TYR A 371 18.25 -7.30 -29.41
N PHE A 372 17.23 -6.45 -29.26
CA PHE A 372 16.37 -6.45 -28.07
C PHE A 372 14.93 -6.73 -28.48
N PRO A 373 14.42 -7.97 -28.30
CA PRO A 373 12.98 -8.18 -28.32
C PRO A 373 12.38 -7.47 -27.11
N VAL A 374 11.41 -6.58 -27.37
CA VAL A 374 10.60 -5.95 -26.32
C VAL A 374 9.74 -7.04 -25.69
N VAL A 375 10.13 -7.53 -24.53
CA VAL A 375 9.32 -8.46 -23.74
C VAL A 375 8.23 -7.63 -23.04
N GLY A 376 6.98 -7.79 -23.46
CA GLY A 376 5.81 -7.16 -22.84
C GLY A 376 4.99 -6.25 -23.75
N ALA A 377 4.50 -6.76 -24.89
CA ALA A 377 3.34 -6.19 -25.57
C ALA A 377 2.23 -7.26 -25.61
N PRO A 378 0.97 -6.83 -25.48
CA PRO A 378 0.03 -7.14 -24.40
C PRO A 378 -0.27 -8.62 -24.15
#